data_AF-A0A6A7GDX2-F1
#
_entry.id   AF-A0A6A7GDX2-F1
#
_cell.length_a   1.000
_cell.length_b   1.000
_cell.length_c   1.000
_cell.angle_alpha   90.00
_cell.angle_beta   90.00
_cell.angle_gamma   90.00
#
_symmetry.space_group_name_H-M   'P 1'
#
loop_
_entity.id
_entity.type
_entity.pdbx_description
1 polymer ?
#
loop_
_entity_poly.entity_id
_entity_poly.type
_entity_poly.pdbx_seq_one_letter_code
_entity_poly.pdbx_strand_id
1 'polypeptide(L)'
;SDGRLYNSFYFIFLVGFFILSIYISDISEREIFKEKDPQKVVIDEVLGFMVTMFLVNPVGYKETIVAVILGFLLFRFFDITKIGPIDKSQHYGYGLGVVLDDFLAGIAANFILIILMTIIF
;
A
#
# COMPACT_ATOMS: atom_id res chain seq x y z
N SER A 1 -20.43 -2.75 16.23
CA SER A 1 -20.97 -3.09 14.89
C SER A 1 -20.27 -2.30 13.80
N ASP A 2 -19.87 -1.05 14.08
CA ASP A 2 -19.57 -0.06 13.05
C ASP A 2 -18.19 -0.23 12.40
N GLY A 3 -17.17 -0.64 13.18
CA GLY A 3 -15.82 -0.88 12.63
C GLY A 3 -15.75 -2.03 11.62
N ARG A 4 -16.59 -3.07 11.77
CA ARG A 4 -16.66 -4.18 10.80
C ARG A 4 -17.21 -3.71 9.46
N LEU A 5 -18.23 -2.85 9.47
CA LEU A 5 -18.82 -2.30 8.26
C LEU A 5 -17.83 -1.36 7.55
N TYR A 6 -17.15 -0.49 8.30
CA TYR A 6 -16.09 0.36 7.77
C TYR A 6 -14.98 -0.45 7.09
N ASN A 7 -14.45 -1.47 7.75
CA ASN A 7 -13.40 -2.33 7.19
C ASN A 7 -13.86 -3.05 5.92
N SER A 8 -15.13 -3.49 5.84
CA SER A 8 -15.68 -4.09 4.63
C SER A 8 -15.75 -3.11 3.46
N PHE A 9 -16.22 -1.88 3.70
CA PHE A 9 -16.22 -0.84 2.65
C PHE A 9 -14.80 -0.48 2.21
N TYR A 10 -13.88 -0.36 3.18
CA TYR A 10 -12.49 -0.05 2.89
C TYR A 10 -11.81 -1.17 2.10
N PHE A 11 -12.12 -2.44 2.40
CA PHE A 11 -11.63 -3.58 1.63
C PHE A 11 -12.13 -3.56 0.18
N ILE A 12 -13.44 -3.32 -0.03
CA ILE A 12 -14.01 -3.20 -1.38
C ILE A 12 -13.34 -2.05 -2.14
N PHE A 13 -13.13 -0.91 -1.47
CA PHE A 13 -12.40 0.22 -2.03
C PHE A 13 -10.97 -0.16 -2.42
N LEU A 14 -10.22 -0.83 -1.54
CA LEU A 14 -8.84 -1.28 -1.81
C LEU A 14 -8.77 -2.23 -3.01
N VAL A 15 -9.71 -3.16 -3.14
CA VAL A 15 -9.76 -4.07 -4.30
C VAL A 15 -10.01 -3.29 -5.59
N GLY A 16 -10.95 -2.34 -5.60
CA GLY A 16 -11.18 -1.48 -6.76
C GLY A 16 -9.98 -0.60 -7.09
N PHE A 17 -9.34 -0.02 -6.06
CA PHE A 17 -8.17 0.82 -6.20
C PHE A 17 -6.94 0.04 -6.69
N PHE A 18 -6.80 -1.22 -6.28
CA PHE A 18 -5.74 -2.12 -6.76
C PHE A 18 -5.85 -2.34 -8.27
N ILE A 19 -7.06 -2.65 -8.77
CA ILE A 19 -7.31 -2.83 -10.22
C ILE A 19 -7.03 -1.53 -10.98
N LEU A 20 -7.49 -0.39 -10.43
CA LEU A 20 -7.25 0.92 -11.01
C LEU A 20 -5.75 1.25 -11.06
N SER A 21 -5.01 0.93 -10.00
CA SER A 21 -3.57 1.17 -9.92
C SER A 21 -2.83 0.38 -11.00
N ILE A 22 -3.16 -0.90 -11.20
CA ILE A 22 -2.58 -1.72 -12.29
C ILE A 22 -2.85 -1.07 -13.65
N TYR A 23 -4.10 -0.67 -13.90
CA TYR A 23 -4.46 -0.05 -15.17
C TYR A 23 -3.70 1.26 -15.43
N ILE A 24 -3.63 2.14 -14.43
CA ILE A 24 -2.95 3.43 -14.53
C ILE A 24 -1.43 3.24 -14.65
N SER A 25 -0.82 2.31 -13.92
CA SER A 25 0.60 2.03 -14.06
C SER A 25 0.91 1.41 -15.43
N ASP A 26 0.11 0.48 -15.94
CA ASP A 26 0.33 -0.16 -17.24
C ASP A 26 0.20 0.82 -18.42
N ILE A 27 -0.85 1.65 -18.46
CA ILE A 27 -1.00 2.69 -19.50
C ILE A 27 0.11 3.74 -19.42
N SER A 28 0.53 4.08 -18.20
CA SER A 28 1.60 5.06 -18.00
C SER A 28 2.93 4.54 -18.51
N GLU A 29 3.27 3.29 -18.22
CA GLU A 29 4.49 2.66 -18.70
C GLU A 29 4.50 2.46 -20.21
N ARG A 30 3.39 1.99 -20.80
CA ARG A 30 3.35 1.58 -22.22
C ARG A 30 3.09 2.72 -23.19
N GLU A 31 2.21 3.64 -22.83
CA GLU A 31 1.65 4.61 -23.77
C GLU A 31 2.11 6.04 -23.49
N ILE A 32 2.09 6.46 -22.23
CA ILE A 32 2.33 7.86 -21.84
C ILE A 32 3.83 8.15 -21.76
N PHE A 33 4.55 7.43 -20.90
CA PHE A 33 5.96 7.68 -20.63
C PHE A 33 6.89 6.77 -21.43
N LYS A 34 6.42 5.58 -21.86
CA LYS A 34 7.21 4.59 -22.62
C LYS A 34 8.49 4.20 -21.89
N GLU A 35 8.41 4.14 -20.56
CA GLU A 35 9.49 3.87 -19.62
C GLU A 35 8.94 2.89 -18.57
N LYS A 36 9.77 1.94 -18.13
CA LYS A 36 9.37 1.06 -17.03
C LYS A 36 9.38 1.84 -15.73
N ASP A 37 8.33 1.70 -14.93
CA ASP A 37 8.20 2.32 -13.61
C ASP A 37 8.54 3.83 -13.60
N PRO A 38 7.75 4.67 -14.30
CA PRO A 38 8.02 6.10 -14.36
C PRO A 38 7.78 6.75 -12.99
N GLN A 39 8.83 7.31 -12.38
CA GLN A 39 8.79 7.99 -11.06
C GLN A 39 7.74 9.11 -10.90
N LYS A 40 7.10 9.54 -11.99
CA LYS A 40 6.01 10.53 -12.00
C LYS A 40 4.65 9.92 -11.63
N VAL A 41 4.55 8.59 -11.63
CA VAL A 41 3.36 7.82 -11.32
C VAL A 41 3.60 7.15 -9.98
N VAL A 42 2.77 7.47 -9.00
CA VAL A 42 2.91 7.02 -7.60
C VAL A 42 1.60 6.39 -7.09
N ILE A 43 0.77 5.88 -8.00
CA ILE A 43 -0.55 5.35 -7.66
C ILE A 43 -0.44 4.00 -6.91
N ASP A 44 0.53 3.21 -7.31
CA ASP A 44 1.12 2.06 -6.62
C ASP A 44 1.57 2.42 -5.19
N GLU A 45 2.35 3.49 -5.00
CA GLU A 45 2.78 3.91 -3.65
C GLU A 45 1.59 4.29 -2.77
N VAL A 46 0.62 5.02 -3.35
CA VAL A 46 -0.61 5.42 -2.67
C VAL A 46 -1.42 4.20 -2.25
N LEU A 47 -1.55 3.19 -3.12
CA LEU A 47 -2.19 1.93 -2.80
C LEU A 47 -1.44 1.19 -1.67
N GLY A 48 -0.12 1.10 -1.75
CA GLY A 48 0.71 0.43 -0.72
C GLY A 48 0.55 1.08 0.65
N PHE A 49 0.52 2.41 0.72
CA PHE A 49 0.25 3.13 1.97
C PHE A 49 -1.19 2.92 2.46
N MET A 50 -2.19 2.91 1.58
CA MET A 50 -3.57 2.59 1.98
C MET A 50 -3.69 1.18 2.55
N VAL A 51 -3.03 0.19 1.94
CA VAL A 51 -2.97 -1.18 2.46
C VAL A 51 -2.29 -1.22 3.82
N THR A 52 -1.25 -0.42 4.03
CA THR A 52 -0.57 -0.28 5.34
C THR A 52 -1.55 0.13 6.45
N MET A 53 -2.54 0.97 6.12
CA MET A 53 -3.54 1.46 7.08
C MET A 53 -4.76 0.53 7.25
N PHE A 54 -4.86 -0.56 6.48
CA PHE A 54 -5.99 -1.48 6.56
C PHE A 54 -6.16 -2.09 7.96
N LEU A 55 -7.39 -2.16 8.47
CA LEU A 55 -7.72 -2.64 9.83
C LEU A 55 -7.14 -1.80 11.00
N VAL A 56 -6.37 -0.75 10.75
CA VAL A 56 -5.88 0.16 11.78
C VAL A 56 -6.98 1.16 12.11
N ASN A 57 -7.65 0.96 13.25
CA ASN A 57 -8.81 1.74 13.69
C ASN A 57 -8.49 2.58 14.95
N PRO A 58 -7.68 3.65 14.84
CA PRO A 58 -7.28 4.47 15.98
C PRO A 58 -8.47 5.22 16.58
N VAL A 59 -8.55 5.30 17.90
CA VAL A 59 -9.63 5.97 18.63
C VAL A 59 -9.11 7.28 19.23
N GLY A 60 -9.07 8.33 18.41
CA GLY A 60 -8.66 9.67 18.83
C GLY A 60 -7.63 10.32 17.91
N TYR A 61 -7.44 11.64 18.07
CA TYR A 61 -6.53 12.42 17.21
C TYR A 61 -5.07 12.01 17.40
N LYS A 62 -4.66 11.66 18.62
CA LYS A 62 -3.28 11.30 18.94
C LYS A 62 -2.92 9.96 18.31
N GLU A 63 -3.78 8.96 18.51
CA GLU A 63 -3.66 7.61 17.96
C GLU A 63 -3.64 7.67 16.42
N THR A 64 -4.48 8.53 15.83
CA THR A 64 -4.53 8.72 14.38
C THR A 64 -3.23 9.30 13.83
N ILE A 65 -2.69 10.35 14.44
CA ILE A 65 -1.41 10.95 14.01
C ILE A 65 -0.27 9.95 14.14
N VAL A 66 -0.22 9.20 15.25
CA VAL A 66 0.80 8.17 15.47
C VAL A 66 0.69 7.06 14.43
N ALA A 67 -0.52 6.56 14.17
CA ALA A 67 -0.76 5.52 13.17
C ALA A 67 -0.33 5.95 11.76
N VAL A 68 -0.67 7.17 11.34
CA VAL A 68 -0.31 7.71 10.02
C VAL A 68 1.20 7.87 9.88
N ILE A 69 1.87 8.44 10.89
CA ILE A 69 3.33 8.65 10.83
C ILE A 69 4.06 7.31 10.84
N LEU A 70 3.72 6.41 11.77
CA LEU A 70 4.37 5.10 11.83
C LEU A 70 4.07 4.27 10.59
N GLY A 71 2.83 4.28 10.10
CA GLY A 71 2.45 3.60 8.87
C GLY A 71 3.25 4.11 7.68
N PHE A 72 3.42 5.42 7.55
CA PHE A 72 4.18 6.00 6.44
C PHE A 72 5.65 5.58 6.49
N LEU A 73 6.26 5.65 7.67
CA LEU A 73 7.66 5.26 7.87
C LEU A 73 7.88 3.76 7.63
N LEU A 74 6.98 2.91 8.11
CA LEU A 74 7.04 1.47 7.88
C LEU A 74 6.86 1.14 6.40
N PHE A 75 5.84 1.71 5.75
CA PHE A 75 5.61 1.52 4.32
C PHE A 75 6.85 1.89 3.52
N ARG A 76 7.38 3.11 3.71
CA ARG A 76 8.59 3.57 3.01
C ARG A 76 9.80 2.70 3.30
N PHE A 77 9.93 2.18 4.52
CA PHE A 77 11.01 1.25 4.84
C PHE A 77 10.89 -0.03 3.99
N PHE A 78 9.72 -0.64 3.87
CA PHE A 78 9.53 -1.86 3.08
C PHE A 78 9.60 -1.64 1.56
N ASP A 79 9.02 -0.54 1.09
CA ASP A 79 9.06 -0.08 -0.30
C ASP A 79 10.51 0.12 -0.78
N ILE A 80 11.31 0.90 -0.03
CA ILE A 80 12.72 1.19 -0.39
C ILE A 80 13.60 -0.05 -0.28
N THR A 81 13.45 -0.84 0.79
CA THR A 81 14.36 -1.96 1.06
C THR A 81 14.01 -3.21 0.25
N LYS A 82 12.77 -3.31 -0.27
CA LYS A 82 12.24 -4.47 -0.99
C LYS A 82 12.50 -5.80 -0.26
N ILE A 83 12.54 -5.79 1.07
CA ILE A 83 12.84 -6.98 1.88
C ILE A 83 11.65 -7.96 1.82
N GLY A 84 11.84 -9.12 1.19
CA GLY A 84 10.84 -10.20 1.13
C GLY A 84 10.75 -10.90 -0.24
N PRO A 85 9.67 -11.62 -0.56
CA PRO A 85 9.42 -12.19 -1.90
C PRO A 85 9.17 -11.12 -2.99
N ILE A 86 9.34 -9.84 -2.65
CA ILE A 86 9.12 -8.62 -3.44
C ILE A 86 10.10 -8.52 -4.62
N ASP A 87 11.24 -9.21 -4.57
CA ASP A 87 12.22 -9.20 -5.68
C ASP A 87 11.84 -10.11 -6.89
N LYS A 88 10.60 -10.61 -6.96
CA LYS A 88 10.12 -11.51 -8.04
C LYS A 88 9.13 -10.89 -9.01
N SER A 89 8.67 -9.65 -8.79
CA SER A 89 7.77 -8.95 -9.72
C SER A 89 8.36 -8.70 -11.10
N GLN A 90 9.69 -8.79 -11.26
CA GLN A 90 10.35 -8.75 -12.57
C GLN A 90 9.85 -9.83 -13.55
N HIS A 91 9.18 -10.88 -13.07
CA HIS A 91 8.54 -11.89 -13.92
C HIS A 91 7.13 -11.51 -14.40
N TYR A 92 6.45 -10.60 -13.71
CA TYR A 92 5.13 -10.11 -14.11
C TYR A 92 5.31 -8.81 -14.90
N GLY A 93 4.98 -8.86 -16.19
CA GLY A 93 5.24 -7.73 -17.08
C GLY A 93 4.47 -6.47 -16.69
N TYR A 94 5.14 -5.33 -16.87
CA TYR A 94 4.59 -3.97 -16.85
C TYR A 94 3.93 -3.57 -15.50
N GLY A 95 2.89 -2.73 -15.52
CA GLY A 95 2.31 -2.09 -14.33
C GLY A 95 1.78 -3.03 -13.25
N LEU A 96 1.55 -4.31 -13.54
CA LEU A 96 1.18 -5.29 -12.52
C LEU A 96 2.33 -5.57 -11.54
N GLY A 97 3.57 -5.62 -12.04
CA GLY A 97 4.74 -5.93 -11.22
C GLY A 97 4.99 -4.84 -10.18
N VAL A 98 5.01 -3.58 -10.63
CA VAL A 98 5.23 -2.40 -9.77
C VAL A 98 4.14 -2.31 -8.69
N VAL A 99 2.87 -2.44 -9.08
CA VAL A 99 1.75 -2.37 -8.13
C VAL A 99 1.76 -3.52 -7.11
N LEU A 100 2.18 -4.72 -7.51
CA LEU A 100 2.31 -5.86 -6.60
C LEU A 100 3.43 -5.65 -5.58
N ASP A 101 4.54 -5.02 -5.96
CA ASP A 101 5.65 -4.74 -5.04
C ASP A 101 5.20 -3.86 -3.88
N ASP A 102 4.57 -2.73 -4.19
CA ASP A 102 4.10 -1.76 -3.20
C ASP A 102 2.93 -2.30 -2.38
N PHE A 103 2.07 -3.10 -2.99
CA PHE A 103 1.00 -3.81 -2.28
C PHE A 103 1.55 -4.77 -1.23
N LEU A 104 2.58 -5.55 -1.58
CA LEU A 104 3.22 -6.49 -0.66
C LEU A 104 4.01 -5.76 0.44
N ALA A 105 4.70 -4.66 0.10
CA ALA A 105 5.32 -3.78 1.08
C ALA A 105 4.28 -3.24 2.07
N GLY A 106 3.10 -2.85 1.57
CA GLY A 106 1.98 -2.41 2.38
C GLY A 106 1.44 -3.47 3.34
N ILE A 107 1.33 -4.73 2.91
CA ILE A 107 0.93 -5.85 3.78
C ILE A 107 1.95 -6.07 4.90
N ALA A 108 3.24 -6.07 4.58
CA ALA A 108 4.30 -6.24 5.57
C ALA A 108 4.30 -5.10 6.61
N ALA A 109 4.18 -3.86 6.14
CA ALA A 109 4.06 -2.68 6.98
C ALA A 109 2.80 -2.73 7.87
N ASN A 110 1.66 -3.17 7.32
CA ASN A 110 0.40 -3.30 8.04
C ASN A 110 0.51 -4.22 9.25
N PHE A 111 1.09 -5.40 9.06
CA PHE A 111 1.24 -6.38 10.12
C PHE A 111 2.05 -5.82 11.30
N ILE A 112 3.14 -5.11 11.00
CA ILE A 112 3.97 -4.48 12.04
C ILE A 112 3.24 -3.29 12.68
N LEU A 113 2.55 -2.47 11.88
CA LEU A 113 1.80 -1.32 12.39
C LEU A 113 0.72 -1.75 13.38
N ILE A 114 -0.05 -2.81 13.06
CA ILE A 114 -1.07 -3.34 13.98
C ILE A 114 -0.44 -3.77 15.31
N ILE A 115 0.71 -4.47 15.27
CA ILE A 115 1.41 -4.90 16.47
C ILE A 115 1.87 -3.69 17.30
N LEU A 116 2.51 -2.70 16.66
CA LEU A 116 2.98 -1.50 17.35
C LEU A 116 1.83 -0.71 17.97
N MET A 117 0.75 -0.49 17.22
CA MET A 117 -0.42 0.24 17.72
C MET A 117 -1.07 -0.48 18.90
N THR A 118 -1.10 -1.81 18.90
CA THR A 118 -1.63 -2.64 20.00
C THR A 118 -0.74 -2.63 21.25
N ILE A 119 0.58 -2.41 21.09
CA ILE A 119 1.52 -2.34 22.24
C ILE A 119 1.52 -0.95 22.86
N ILE A 120 1.38 0.10 22.04
CA ILE A 120 1.46 1.49 22.48
C ILE A 120 0.15 1.96 23.13
N PHE A 121 -1.00 1.45 22.67
CA PHE A 121 -2.35 1.86 23.09
C PHE A 121 -3.22 0.67 23.48
#